data_AF-A0A523GI94-F1
#
_entry.id   AF-A0A523GI94-F1
#
_cell.length_a   1.000
_cell.length_b   1.000
_cell.length_c   1.000
_cell.angle_alpha   90.00
_cell.angle_beta   90.00
_cell.angle_gamma   90.00
#
_symmetry.space_group_name_H-M   'P 1'
#
loop_
_entity.id
_entity.type
_entity.pdbx_description
1 polymer ?
#
loop_
_entity_poly.entity_id
_entity_poly.type
_entity_poly.pdbx_seq_one_letter_code
_entity_poly.pdbx_strand_id
1 'polypeptide(L)' 'MPSYEDALELFHRWTQSESLIRHAFGVEAGMKFYARLYGKDEELWRITGLLHDMDYEKHPTTEEHPFVGVKVLE' A
#
# COMPACT_ATOMS: atom_id res chain seq x y z
N MET A 1 7.62 3.47 12.05
CA MET A 1 6.59 3.03 11.09
C MET A 1 5.28 3.67 11.49
N PRO A 2 4.49 4.16 10.53
CA PRO A 2 3.11 4.57 10.78
C PRO A 2 2.29 3.40 11.34
N SER A 3 1.19 3.69 12.04
CA SER A 3 0.19 2.66 12.36
C SER A 3 -0.54 2.22 11.09
N TYR A 4 -1.25 1.10 11.15
CA TYR A 4 -2.12 0.69 10.05
C TYR A 4 -3.19 1.76 9.73
N GLU A 5 -3.73 2.44 10.75
CA GLU A 5 -4.71 3.52 10.57
C GLU A 5 -4.10 4.72 9.83
N ASP A 6 -2.88 5.14 10.16
CA ASP A 6 -2.17 6.21 9.47
C ASP A 6 -1.92 5.85 7.99
N ALA A 7 -1.54 4.60 7.73
CA ALA A 7 -1.35 4.08 6.38
C ALA A 7 -2.66 4.07 5.57
N LEU A 8 -3.77 3.68 6.20
CA LEU A 8 -5.08 3.66 5.57
C LEU A 8 -5.58 5.07 5.22
N GLU A 9 -5.36 6.04 6.11
CA GLU A 9 -5.68 7.44 5.83
C GLU A 9 -4.83 7.99 4.68
N LEU A 10 -3.53 7.69 4.66
CA LEU A 10 -2.65 8.06 3.56
C LEU A 10 -3.13 7.44 2.24
N PHE A 11 -3.41 6.14 2.22
CA PHE A 11 -3.88 5.41 1.04
C PHE A 11 -5.14 6.07 0.44
N HIS A 12 -6.16 6.37 1.26
CA HIS A 12 -7.39 6.99 0.78
C HIS A 12 -7.23 8.44 0.31
N ARG A 13 -6.18 9.15 0.75
CA ARG A 13 -5.83 10.47 0.18
C ARG A 13 -5.18 10.35 -1.19
N TRP A 14 -4.59 9.21 -1.52
CA TRP A 14 -3.85 9.00 -2.77
C TRP A 14 -4.61 8.21 -3.83
N THR A 15 -5.51 7.31 -3.41
CA THR A 15 -6.25 6.41 -4.29
C THR A 15 -7.75 6.54 -4.05
N GLN A 16 -8.50 6.83 -5.11
CA GLN A 16 -9.95 7.05 -5.08
C GLN A 16 -10.70 6.12 -6.03
N SER A 17 -10.02 5.56 -7.03
CA SER A 17 -10.59 4.56 -7.93
C SER A 17 -11.02 3.30 -7.16
N GLU A 18 -12.28 2.90 -7.31
CA GLU A 18 -12.79 1.67 -6.67
C GLU A 18 -12.01 0.42 -7.08
N SER A 19 -11.55 0.34 -8.33
CA SER A 19 -10.78 -0.81 -8.80
C SER A 19 -9.41 -0.90 -8.15
N LEU A 20 -8.74 0.24 -7.97
CA LEU A 20 -7.43 0.33 -7.31
C LEU A 20 -7.56 0.10 -5.80
N ILE A 21 -8.62 0.60 -5.17
CA ILE A 21 -8.93 0.31 -3.76
C ILE A 21 -9.12 -1.18 -3.54
N ARG A 22 -9.93 -1.85 -4.38
CA ARG A 22 -10.13 -3.31 -4.29
C ARG A 22 -8.83 -4.09 -4.54
N HIS A 23 -8.01 -3.62 -5.48
CA HIS A 23 -6.70 -4.22 -5.76
C HIS A 23 -5.78 -4.15 -4.53
N ALA A 24 -5.60 -2.97 -3.94
CA ALA A 24 -4.74 -2.78 -2.78
C ALA A 24 -5.18 -3.64 -1.58
N PHE A 25 -6.49 -3.68 -1.27
CA PHE A 25 -7.00 -4.56 -0.21
C PHE A 25 -6.82 -6.05 -0.52
N GLY A 26 -6.89 -6.45 -1.80
CA GLY A 26 -6.57 -7.82 -2.22
C GLY A 26 -5.11 -8.18 -1.94
N VAL A 27 -4.18 -7.27 -2.25
CA VAL A 27 -2.74 -7.44 -1.99
C VAL A 27 -2.46 -7.45 -0.48
N GLU A 28 -3.03 -6.50 0.27
CA GLU A 28 -2.93 -6.46 1.73
C GLU A 28 -3.39 -7.76 2.39
N ALA A 29 -4.53 -8.32 1.95
CA ALA A 29 -5.04 -9.59 2.46
C ALA A 29 -4.09 -10.75 2.18
N GLY A 30 -3.47 -10.80 0.99
CA GLY A 30 -2.43 -11.76 0.66
C GLY A 30 -1.19 -11.61 1.54
N MET A 31 -0.70 -10.38 1.71
CA MET A 31 0.44 -10.06 2.57
C MET A 31 0.18 -10.46 4.03
N LYS A 32 -1.01 -10.16 4.56
CA LYS A 32 -1.45 -10.59 5.89
C LYS A 32 -1.40 -12.10 6.07
N PHE A 33 -1.88 -12.86 5.08
CA PHE A 33 -1.83 -14.31 5.12
C PHE A 33 -0.39 -14.83 5.14
N TYR A 34 0.48 -14.31 4.27
CA TYR A 34 1.88 -14.74 4.23
C TYR A 34 2.66 -14.34 5.47
N ALA A 35 2.39 -13.19 6.07
CA ALA A 35 3.01 -12.79 7.33
C ALA A 35 2.75 -13.84 8.42
N ARG A 36 1.50 -14.30 8.55
CA ARG A 36 1.13 -15.37 9.49
C ARG A 36 1.81 -16.68 9.16
N LEU A 37 1.80 -17.08 7.89
CA LEU A 37 2.41 -18.32 7.42
C LEU A 37 3.91 -18.38 7.75
N TYR A 38 4.61 -17.25 7.64
CA TYR A 38 6.06 -17.16 7.86
C TYR A 38 6.47 -16.64 9.24
N GLY A 39 5.52 -16.47 10.18
CA GLY A 39 5.80 -15.94 11.51
C GLY A 39 6.43 -14.55 11.50
N LYS A 40 5.99 -13.68 10.59
CA LYS A 40 6.45 -12.30 10.43
C LYS A 40 5.46 -11.31 11.04
N ASP A 41 5.87 -10.05 11.10
CA ASP A 41 5.05 -8.94 11.56
C ASP A 41 3.88 -8.71 10.58
N GLU A 42 2.67 -9.02 11.03
CA GLU A 42 1.45 -8.89 10.24
C GLU A 42 1.12 -7.45 9.89
N GLU A 43 1.33 -6.51 10.82
CA GLU A 43 0.96 -5.11 10.61
C GLU A 43 1.88 -4.47 9.56
N LEU A 44 3.18 -4.69 9.67
CA LEU A 44 4.16 -4.23 8.67
C LEU A 44 3.84 -4.78 7.27
N TRP A 45 3.49 -6.06 7.15
CA TRP A 45 3.17 -6.68 5.86
C TRP A 45 1.86 -6.14 5.27
N ARG A 46 0.85 -5.89 6.11
CA ARG A 46 -0.39 -5.24 5.68
C ARG A 46 -0.11 -3.85 5.15
N ILE A 47 0.61 -3.01 5.90
CA ILE A 47 0.98 -1.65 5.46
C ILE A 47 1.75 -1.69 4.13
N THR A 48 2.70 -2.62 4.01
CA THR A 48 3.48 -2.80 2.78
C THR A 48 2.58 -3.12 1.59
N GLY A 49 1.64 -4.06 1.73
CA GLY A 49 0.71 -4.41 0.65
C GLY A 49 -0.28 -3.29 0.32
N LEU A 50 -0.74 -2.55 1.33
CA LEU A 50 -1.69 -1.46 1.14
C LEU A 50 -1.08 -0.28 0.36
N LEU A 51 0.18 0.06 0.66
CA LEU A 51 0.83 1.26 0.12
C LEU A 51 1.69 1.02 -1.12
N HIS A 52 1.88 -0.24 -1.56
CA HIS A 52 2.87 -0.60 -2.58
C HIS A 52 2.77 0.21 -3.88
N ASP A 53 1.54 0.49 -4.34
CA ASP A 53 1.25 1.22 -5.58
C ASP A 53 0.43 2.50 -5.32
N MET A 54 0.51 3.08 -4.12
CA MET A 54 -0.37 4.19 -3.74
C MET A 54 -0.26 5.43 -4.64
N ASP A 55 0.88 5.63 -5.31
CA ASP A 55 1.11 6.77 -6.20
C ASP A 55 0.58 6.56 -7.62
N TYR A 56 0.27 5.32 -8.00
CA TYR A 56 -0.05 4.94 -9.38
C TYR A 56 -1.22 5.72 -9.98
N GLU A 57 -2.30 5.96 -9.22
CA GLU A 57 -3.48 6.68 -9.74
C GLU A 57 -3.16 8.11 -10.19
N LYS A 58 -2.27 8.78 -9.45
CA LYS A 58 -1.88 10.18 -9.70
C LYS A 58 -0.65 10.29 -10.62
N HIS A 59 0.21 9.28 -10.61
CA HIS A 59 1.51 9.27 -11.27
C HIS A 59 1.76 7.95 -12.04
N PRO A 60 0.97 7.60 -13.07
CA PRO A 60 1.01 6.28 -13.69
C PRO A 60 2.20 6.06 -14.64
N THR A 61 3.07 7.05 -14.84
CA THR A 61 4.17 6.96 -15.79
C THR A 61 5.33 6.13 -15.22
N THR A 62 6.10 5.49 -16.11
CA THR A 62 7.27 4.68 -15.71
C THR A 62 8.40 5.51 -15.10
N GLU A 63 8.42 6.81 -15.40
CA GLU A 63 9.37 7.77 -14.88
C GLU A 63 9.01 8.24 -13.46
N GLU A 64 7.72 8.19 -13.11
CA GLU A 64 7.23 8.67 -11.81
C GLU A 64 6.91 7.53 -10.84
N HIS A 65 6.12 6.53 -11.23
CA HIS A 65 5.80 5.39 -10.36
C HIS A 65 6.90 4.32 -10.44
N PRO A 66 7.36 3.77 -9.30
CA PRO A 66 6.87 4.00 -7.91
C PRO A 66 7.64 5.11 -7.16
N PHE A 67 8.48 5.89 -7.83
CA PHE A 67 9.42 6.82 -7.20
C PHE A 67 8.76 7.99 -6.47
N VAL A 68 7.59 8.45 -6.90
CA VAL A 68 6.85 9.50 -6.18
C VAL A 68 6.34 8.95 -4.85
N GLY A 69 5.75 7.76 -4.86
CA GLY A 69 5.30 7.07 -3.65
C GLY A 69 6.44 6.84 -2.66
N VAL A 70 7.59 6.37 -3.14
CA VAL A 70 8.79 6.17 -2.31
C VAL A 70 9.20 7.46 -1.60
N LYS A 71 9.30 8.59 -2.32
CA LYS A 71 9.68 9.89 -1.74
C LYS A 71 8.70 10.40 -0.67
N VAL A 72 7.42 10.02 -0.75
CA VAL A 72 6.39 10.41 0.23
C VAL A 72 6.51 9.60 1.52
N LEU A 73 7.12 8.41 1.45
CA LEU A 73 7.25 7.48 2.57
C LEU A 73 8.63 7.55 3.29
N GLU A 74 9.58 8.31 2.75
CA GLU A 74 10.87 8.65 3.39
C GLU A 74 10.70 9.58 4.61
#